data_AF-A0A2V9ZPI6-F1
#
_entry.id   AF-A0A2V9ZPI6-F1
#
_cell.length_a   1.000
_cell.length_b   1.000
_cell.length_c   1.000
_cell.angle_alpha   90.00
_cell.angle_beta   90.00
_cell.angle_gamma   90.00
#
_symmetry.space_group_name_H-M   'P 1'
#
loop_
_entity.id
_entity.type
_entity.pdbx_description
1 polymer ?
#
loop_
_entity_poly.entity_id
_entity_poly.type
_entity_poly.pdbx_seq_one_letter_code
_entity_poly.pdbx_strand_id
1 'polypeptide(L)'
;MEMGAVLAAGSVGEIAVAAVRAGANIVLVCRKEEMVRQAWEALLHEAERDSVFAGYVAEAAHQVLAFKNQARELKKFPSQFSLAAVEKQRQEIGKFVAQLEQEQQR
;
A
#
# COMPACT_ATOMS: atom_id res chain seq x y z
N MET A 1 -4.03 6.11 -2.20
CA MET A 1 -3.92 7.41 -1.49
C MET A 1 -3.21 8.50 -2.29
N GLU A 2 -2.34 8.18 -3.24
CA GLU A 2 -1.55 9.21 -3.97
C GLU A 2 -2.27 9.78 -5.21
N MET A 3 -3.60 9.84 -5.14
CA MET A 3 -4.41 10.45 -6.19
C MET A 3 -4.49 11.95 -5.93
N GLY A 4 -4.43 12.79 -6.98
CA GLY A 4 -4.40 14.25 -6.83
C GLY A 4 -5.56 14.81 -5.99
N ALA A 5 -6.76 14.23 -6.12
CA ALA A 5 -7.93 14.61 -5.33
C ALA A 5 -7.80 14.27 -3.84
N VAL A 6 -7.09 13.18 -3.51
CA VAL A 6 -6.85 12.76 -2.12
C VAL A 6 -5.85 13.72 -1.49
N LEU A 7 -4.72 13.99 -2.15
CA LEU A 7 -3.70 14.91 -1.63
C LEU A 7 -4.20 16.37 -1.51
N ALA A 8 -5.23 16.75 -2.26
CA ALA A 8 -5.89 18.05 -2.10
C ALA A 8 -6.76 18.14 -0.83
N ALA A 9 -7.19 17.01 -0.27
CA ALA A 9 -8.07 16.95 0.90
C ALA A 9 -7.31 16.94 2.25
N GLY A 10 -6.00 16.66 2.24
CA GLY A 10 -5.19 16.60 3.46
C GLY A 10 -3.88 15.83 3.27
N SER A 11 -3.11 15.69 4.36
CA SER A 11 -1.93 14.84 4.37
C SER A 11 -2.30 13.36 4.26
N VAL A 12 -1.37 12.53 3.79
CA VAL A 12 -1.60 11.08 3.64
C VAL A 12 -1.95 10.43 4.98
N GLY A 13 -1.37 10.90 6.08
CA GLY A 13 -1.68 10.43 7.43
C GLY A 13 -3.11 10.74 7.88
N GLU A 14 -3.56 12.00 7.72
CA GLU A 14 -4.92 12.41 8.09
C GLU A 14 -5.97 11.64 7.30
N ILE A 15 -5.72 11.43 6.01
CA ILE A 15 -6.64 10.71 5.13
C ILE A 15 -6.63 9.21 5.44
N ALA A 16 -5.48 8.63 5.82
CA ALA A 16 -5.43 7.25 6.25
C ALA A 16 -6.30 7.02 7.50
N VAL A 17 -6.21 7.90 8.50
CA VAL A 17 -7.07 7.85 9.70
C VAL A 17 -8.54 8.02 9.31
N ALA A 18 -8.87 9.01 8.49
CA ALA A 18 -10.24 9.24 8.04
C ALA A 18 -10.80 8.04 7.26
N ALA A 19 -9.99 7.40 6.41
CA ALA A 19 -10.40 6.22 5.65
C ALA A 19 -10.74 5.04 6.58
N VAL A 20 -9.91 4.78 7.60
CA VAL A 20 -10.21 3.71 8.58
C VAL A 20 -11.46 4.05 9.39
N ARG A 21 -11.64 5.32 9.81
CA ARG A 21 -12.89 5.76 10.46
C ARG A 21 -14.12 5.59 9.57
N ALA A 22 -13.95 5.72 8.26
CA ALA A 22 -15.00 5.48 7.26
C ALA A 22 -15.22 3.98 6.95
N GLY A 23 -14.49 3.08 7.60
CA GLY A 23 -14.64 1.62 7.45
C GLY A 23 -13.68 0.97 6.46
N ALA A 24 -12.65 1.68 5.98
CA ALA A 24 -11.63 1.06 5.13
C ALA A 24 -10.76 0.09 5.94
N ASN A 25 -10.60 -1.14 5.44
CA ASN A 25 -9.73 -2.13 6.09
C ASN A 25 -8.27 -2.09 5.60
N ILE A 26 -8.03 -1.54 4.40
CA ILE A 26 -6.71 -1.43 3.78
C ILE A 26 -6.57 -0.04 3.17
N VAL A 27 -5.40 0.57 3.37
CA VAL A 27 -5.01 1.84 2.76
C VAL A 27 -3.82 1.59 1.83
N LEU A 28 -3.91 2.03 0.58
CA LEU A 28 -2.87 1.83 -0.44
C LEU A 28 -2.03 3.10 -0.67
N VAL A 29 -0.73 3.03 -0.38
CA VAL A 29 0.29 4.07 -0.64
C VAL A 29 1.43 3.42 -1.42
N CYS A 30 1.76 3.90 -2.62
CA CYS A 30 2.56 3.16 -3.61
C CYS A 30 3.89 3.80 -4.02
N ARG A 31 4.01 5.13 -4.03
CA ARG A 31 5.06 5.84 -4.77
C ARG A 31 6.18 6.35 -3.86
N LYS A 32 5.88 6.86 -2.66
CA LYS A 32 6.89 7.48 -1.77
C LYS A 32 6.97 6.81 -0.40
N GLU A 33 8.17 6.40 0.00
CA GLU A 33 8.40 5.76 1.30
C GLU A 33 8.00 6.68 2.46
N GLU A 34 8.25 7.99 2.33
CA GLU A 34 7.90 8.97 3.35
C GLU A 34 6.38 9.03 3.56
N MET A 35 5.60 8.87 2.49
CA MET A 35 4.13 8.84 2.58
C MET A 35 3.64 7.54 3.22
N VAL A 36 4.29 6.41 2.96
CA VAL A 36 4.00 5.14 3.63
C VAL A 36 4.25 5.28 5.13
N ARG A 37 5.39 5.85 5.50
CA ARG A 37 5.77 6.08 6.90
C ARG A 37 4.79 7.02 7.60
N GLN A 38 4.44 8.14 6.96
CA GLN A 38 3.47 9.10 7.49
C GLN A 38 2.09 8.46 7.72
N ALA A 39 1.60 7.63 6.79
CA ALA A 39 0.34 6.89 6.99
C ALA A 39 0.42 5.96 8.20
N TRP A 40 1.50 5.18 8.29
CA TRP A 40 1.69 4.21 9.36
C TRP A 40 1.80 4.88 10.73
N GLU A 41 2.62 5.93 10.85
CA GLU A 41 2.79 6.70 12.09
C GLU A 41 1.47 7.35 12.54
N ALA A 42 0.71 7.95 11.62
CA ALA A 42 -0.57 8.57 11.95
C ALA A 42 -1.62 7.54 12.44
N LEU A 43 -1.69 6.39 11.78
CA LEU A 43 -2.59 5.30 12.20
C LEU A 43 -2.20 4.73 13.57
N LEU A 44 -0.90 4.53 13.81
CA LEU A 44 -0.40 4.01 15.08
C LEU A 44 -0.68 5.00 16.21
N HIS A 45 -0.29 6.27 16.02
CA HIS A 45 -0.49 7.32 17.02
C HIS A 45 -1.97 7.50 17.38
N GLU A 46 -2.86 7.49 16.38
CA GLU A 46 -4.30 7.62 16.65
C GLU A 46 -4.85 6.39 17.37
N ALA A 47 -4.40 5.18 17.05
CA ALA A 47 -4.81 3.96 17.75
C ALA A 47 -4.32 3.90 19.19
N GLU A 48 -3.14 4.45 19.49
CA GLU A 48 -2.62 4.54 20.87
C GLU A 48 -3.42 5.53 21.73
N ARG A 49 -4.00 6.56 21.12
CA ARG A 49 -4.70 7.65 21.82
C ARG A 49 -6.21 7.49 21.88
N ASP A 50 -6.83 6.87 20.88
CA ASP A 50 -8.28 6.66 20.78
C ASP A 50 -8.61 5.16 20.79
N SER A 51 -9.13 4.69 21.93
CA SER A 51 -9.54 3.28 22.11
C SER A 51 -10.65 2.82 21.15
N VAL A 52 -11.52 3.73 20.68
CA VAL A 52 -12.56 3.39 19.69
C VAL A 52 -11.89 3.18 18.33
N PHE A 53 -10.97 4.06 17.97
CA PHE A 53 -10.19 3.91 16.74
C PHE A 53 -9.31 2.64 16.76
N ALA A 54 -8.72 2.31 17.91
CA ALA A 54 -8.01 1.04 18.10
C ALA A 54 -8.91 -0.17 17.79
N GLY A 55 -10.19 -0.11 18.19
CA GLY A 55 -11.20 -1.09 17.82
C GLY A 55 -11.39 -1.24 16.31
N TYR A 56 -11.49 -0.12 15.57
CA TYR A 56 -11.58 -0.13 14.11
C TYR A 56 -10.35 -0.75 13.44
N VAL A 57 -9.15 -0.43 13.94
CA VAL A 57 -7.90 -1.02 13.43
C VAL A 57 -7.85 -2.53 13.68
N ALA A 58 -8.23 -2.97 14.88
CA ALA A 58 -8.28 -4.38 15.24
C ALA A 58 -9.28 -5.16 14.37
N GLU A 59 -10.47 -4.60 14.15
CA GLU A 59 -11.48 -5.19 13.27
C GLU A 59 -11.00 -5.28 11.82
N ALA A 60 -10.43 -4.19 11.29
CA ALA A 60 -9.84 -4.15 9.96
C ALA A 60 -8.76 -5.23 9.79
N ALA A 61 -7.83 -5.34 10.76
CA ALA A 61 -6.79 -6.36 10.74
C ALA A 61 -7.39 -7.78 10.76
N HIS A 62 -8.41 -8.02 11.60
CA HIS A 62 -9.09 -9.30 11.67
C HIS A 62 -9.76 -9.68 10.35
N GLN A 63 -10.51 -8.76 9.72
CA GLN A 63 -11.17 -8.98 8.44
C GLN A 63 -10.16 -9.27 7.31
N VAL A 64 -9.05 -8.52 7.28
CA VAL A 64 -7.97 -8.75 6.31
C VAL A 64 -7.31 -10.11 6.50
N LEU A 65 -7.03 -10.51 7.75
CA LEU A 65 -6.46 -11.83 8.04
C LEU A 65 -7.42 -12.96 7.68
N ALA A 66 -8.70 -12.82 7.99
CA ALA A 66 -9.74 -13.77 7.64
C ALA A 66 -9.82 -13.96 6.11
N PHE A 67 -9.83 -12.86 5.34
CA PHE A 67 -9.80 -12.90 3.89
C PHE A 67 -8.54 -13.60 3.36
N LYS A 68 -7.35 -13.22 3.86
CA LYS A 68 -6.08 -13.83 3.43
C LYS A 68 -6.03 -15.34 3.66
N ASN A 69 -6.59 -15.82 4.77
CA ASN A 69 -6.64 -17.25 5.08
C ASN A 69 -7.53 -18.05 4.11
N GLN A 70 -8.59 -17.43 3.61
CA GLN A 70 -9.54 -18.04 2.68
C GLN A 70 -9.10 -17.91 1.21
N ALA A 71 -8.41 -16.83 0.86
CA ALA A 71 -8.02 -16.53 -0.51
C ALA A 71 -6.91 -17.48 -1.02
N ARG A 72 -7.29 -18.50 -1.79
CA ARG A 72 -6.36 -19.48 -2.39
C ARG A 72 -5.32 -18.84 -3.30
N GLU A 73 -5.68 -17.79 -4.03
CA GLU A 73 -4.76 -17.09 -4.93
C GLU A 73 -3.59 -16.43 -4.18
N LEU A 74 -3.83 -15.98 -2.95
CA LEU A 74 -2.77 -15.40 -2.11
C LEU A 74 -1.80 -16.47 -1.58
N LYS A 75 -2.22 -17.74 -1.53
CA LYS A 75 -1.34 -18.87 -1.12
C LYS A 75 -0.35 -19.27 -2.21
N LYS A 76 -0.61 -18.85 -3.47
CA LYS A 76 0.30 -19.07 -4.59
C LYS A 76 1.40 -18.00 -4.67
N PHE A 77 1.23 -16.89 -3.96
CA PHE A 77 2.26 -15.86 -3.90
C PHE A 77 3.41 -16.33 -3.00
N PRO A 78 4.66 -16.24 -3.47
CA PRO A 78 5.82 -16.58 -2.65
C PRO A 78 5.87 -15.63 -1.45
N SER A 79 6.13 -16.19 -0.25
CA SER A 79 6.27 -15.41 0.98
C SER A 79 7.47 -14.45 0.95
N GLN A 80 8.43 -14.71 0.06
CA GLN A 80 9.60 -13.89 -0.19
C GLN A 80 9.93 -13.87 -1.69
N PHE A 81 10.11 -12.68 -2.24
CA PHE A 81 10.73 -12.54 -3.56
C PHE A 81 12.24 -12.69 -3.43
N SER A 82 12.86 -13.53 -4.26
CA SER A 82 14.32 -13.62 -4.29
C SER A 82 14.90 -12.34 -4.91
N LEU A 83 16.06 -11.89 -4.42
CA LEU A 83 16.78 -10.77 -5.03
C LEU A 83 17.03 -11.01 -6.53
N ALA A 84 17.28 -12.26 -6.91
CA ALA A 84 17.41 -12.66 -8.31
C ALA A 84 16.12 -12.42 -9.13
N ALA A 85 14.93 -12.69 -8.55
CA ALA A 85 13.65 -12.42 -9.22
C ALA A 85 13.39 -10.91 -9.35
N VAL A 86 13.74 -10.12 -8.32
CA VAL A 86 13.64 -8.66 -8.35
C VAL A 86 14.57 -8.07 -9.42
N GLU A 87 15.81 -8.55 -9.47
CA GLU A 87 16.80 -8.08 -10.45
C GLU A 87 16.40 -8.46 -11.87
N LYS A 88 15.89 -9.68 -12.07
CA LYS A 88 15.34 -10.10 -13.36
C LYS A 88 14.20 -9.18 -13.82
N GLN A 89 13.25 -8.87 -12.93
CA GLN A 89 12.15 -7.94 -13.22
C GLN A 89 12.67 -6.54 -13.58
N ARG A 90 13.66 -6.02 -12.82
CA ARG A 90 14.30 -4.73 -13.11
C ARG A 90 14.93 -4.71 -14.50
N GLN A 91 15.62 -5.79 -14.90
CA GLN A 91 16.21 -5.92 -16.22
C GLN A 91 15.16 -5.94 -17.33
N GLU A 92 14.06 -6.68 -17.16
CA GLU A 92 12.96 -6.72 -18.14
C GLU A 92 12.29 -5.34 -18.31
N ILE A 93 12.04 -4.62 -17.22
CA ILE A 93 11.55 -3.24 -17.27
C ILE A 93 12.54 -2.34 -18.02
N GLY A 94 13.84 -2.47 -17.75
CA GLY A 94 14.88 -1.71 -18.43
C GLY A 94 14.91 -1.95 -19.95
N LYS A 95 14.79 -3.22 -20.38
CA LYS A 95 14.70 -3.58 -21.81
C LYS A 95 13.47 -2.96 -22.47
N PHE A 96 12.32 -3.00 -21.80
CA PHE A 96 11.09 -2.42 -22.30
C PHE A 96 11.21 -0.89 -22.48
N VAL A 97 11.81 -0.20 -21.50
CA VAL A 97 12.07 1.25 -21.61
C VAL A 97 12.98 1.56 -22.79
N ALA A 98 14.08 0.82 -22.96
CA ALA A 98 15.00 1.02 -24.08
C ALA A 98 14.33 0.79 -25.44
N GLN A 99 13.41 -0.18 -25.54
CA GLN A 99 12.63 -0.41 -26.76
C GLN A 99 11.73 0.79 -27.07
N LEU A 100 11.00 1.31 -26.07
CA LEU A 100 10.14 2.48 -26.26
C LEU A 100 10.93 3.72 -26.72
N GLU A 101 12.13 3.92 -26.18
CA GLU A 101 13.02 5.01 -26.60
C GLU A 101 13.46 4.87 -28.07
N GLN A 102 13.74 3.65 -28.52
CA GLN A 102 14.08 3.37 -29.92
C GLN A 102 12.89 3.55 -30.88
N GLU A 103 11.68 3.22 -30.44
CA GLU A 103 10.45 3.40 -31.22
C GLU A 103 10.04 4.88 -31.34
N GLN A 104 10.30 5.71 -30.33
CA GLN A 104 10.03 7.17 -30.41
C GLN A 104 11.03 7.95 -31.27
N GLN A 105 12.18 7.37 -31.60
CA GLN A 105 13.21 7.99 -32.45
C GLN A 105 13.06 7.61 -33.94
N ARG A 106 12.08 6.78 -34.28
CA ARG A 106 11.71 6.45 -35.67
C ARG A 106 10.48 7.24 -36.11
#